data_AF-A0A1G8X4A6-F1
#
_entry.id   AF-A0A1G8X4A6-F1
#
_cell.length_a   1.000
_cell.length_b   1.000
_cell.length_c   1.000
_cell.angle_alpha   90.00
_cell.angle_beta   90.00
_cell.angle_gamma   90.00
#
_symmetry.space_group_name_H-M   'P 1'
#
loop_
_entity.id
_entity.type
_entity.pdbx_description
1 polymer ?
#
loop_
_entity_poly.entity_id
_entity_poly.type
_entity_poly.pdbx_seq_one_letter_code
_entity_poly.pdbx_strand_id
1 'polypeptide(L)'
;MYFDFNKFNYKLVQTNEQKAYIQRDKKAYLEIVKQWFDNNLDEIINRKWEIEDILFFEDNSDFVKLLKEAEALYEFGFFTSCIALIGISVEDFTKYLVTEAGKNEWQSETQFNRLRLMLESNLISEDSFTLMNDIRKIRNDCLHYSDNFKQKDNMILKGEALSVMNSFKSMLKISIGFKEEMTLDIFEDIAIKAIDEVNDSENKYVKNFDDMIFKQRNALSQLFNLDITVKPGTDLVSRESYYIIEAVDLSYMEITLIDTANGFPVFIDLSDKNIAQIKEMELVKNSLVYAAITSTVDGFGQTAAWTLTRIKKLSRC
;
A
#
# COMPACT_ATOMS: atom_id res chain seq x y z
N MET A 1 -28.89 -6.78 -20.97
CA MET A 1 -29.65 -7.95 -20.45
C MET A 1 -29.08 -8.28 -19.09
N TYR A 2 -29.92 -8.41 -18.05
CA TYR A 2 -29.49 -8.84 -16.71
C TYR A 2 -29.77 -10.35 -16.56
N PHE A 3 -28.79 -11.12 -16.09
CA PHE A 3 -28.88 -12.57 -15.94
C PHE A 3 -28.34 -12.98 -14.56
N ASP A 4 -29.20 -13.57 -13.71
CA ASP A 4 -28.93 -13.82 -12.30
C ASP A 4 -29.26 -15.27 -11.92
N PHE A 5 -28.33 -16.18 -12.24
CA PHE A 5 -28.47 -17.62 -11.98
C PHE A 5 -27.20 -18.16 -11.33
N ASN A 6 -26.95 -17.73 -10.09
CA ASN A 6 -25.71 -18.05 -9.37
C ASN A 6 -25.64 -19.48 -8.81
N LYS A 7 -26.78 -20.18 -8.70
CA LYS A 7 -26.88 -21.45 -7.98
C LYS A 7 -27.71 -22.46 -8.75
N PHE A 8 -27.26 -23.72 -8.74
CA PHE A 8 -28.06 -24.84 -9.18
C PHE A 8 -29.32 -24.99 -8.30
N ASN A 9 -30.41 -25.51 -8.87
CA ASN A 9 -31.61 -25.84 -8.11
C ASN A 9 -31.40 -27.12 -7.30
N TYR A 10 -30.77 -27.01 -6.13
CA TYR A 10 -30.47 -28.16 -5.26
C TYR A 10 -31.69 -28.95 -4.77
N LYS A 11 -32.90 -28.40 -4.92
CA LYS A 11 -34.16 -29.14 -4.62
C LYS A 11 -34.37 -30.34 -5.54
N LEU A 12 -33.66 -30.41 -6.67
CA LEU A 12 -33.70 -31.53 -7.61
C LEU A 12 -32.84 -32.72 -7.16
N VAL A 13 -32.11 -32.59 -6.05
CA VAL A 13 -31.17 -33.60 -5.53
C VAL A 13 -31.63 -34.06 -4.15
N GLN A 14 -31.37 -35.33 -3.82
CA GLN A 14 -31.68 -35.90 -2.50
C GLN A 14 -30.98 -35.13 -1.37
N THR A 15 -31.67 -34.91 -0.24
CA THR A 15 -31.19 -34.07 0.87
C THR A 15 -29.83 -34.50 1.43
N ASN A 16 -29.56 -35.81 1.47
CA ASN A 16 -28.30 -36.38 1.92
C ASN A 16 -27.11 -36.09 0.97
N GLU A 17 -27.38 -35.77 -0.30
CA GLU A 17 -26.36 -35.49 -1.32
C GLU A 17 -26.15 -33.99 -1.57
N GLN A 18 -27.09 -33.13 -1.18
CA GLN A 18 -27.05 -31.68 -1.46
C GLN A 18 -25.75 -31.00 -1.02
N LYS A 19 -25.17 -31.41 0.14
CA LYS A 19 -23.90 -30.84 0.61
C LYS A 19 -22.76 -31.08 -0.37
N ALA A 20 -22.67 -32.29 -0.95
CA ALA A 20 -21.63 -32.63 -1.92
C ALA A 20 -21.78 -31.80 -3.21
N TYR A 21 -23.02 -31.59 -3.68
CA TYR A 21 -23.30 -30.74 -4.85
C TYR A 21 -22.91 -29.28 -4.59
N ILE A 22 -23.29 -28.72 -3.44
CA ILE A 22 -22.91 -27.35 -3.07
C ILE A 22 -21.38 -27.19 -3.01
N GLN A 23 -20.67 -28.16 -2.43
CA GLN A 23 -19.20 -28.12 -2.36
C GLN A 23 -18.56 -28.19 -3.76
N ARG A 24 -19.05 -29.08 -4.62
CA ARG A 24 -18.61 -29.19 -6.02
C ARG A 24 -18.83 -27.87 -6.76
N ASP A 25 -20.02 -27.28 -6.67
CA ASP A 25 -20.37 -26.07 -7.42
C ASP A 25 -19.61 -24.84 -6.90
N LYS A 26 -19.39 -24.73 -5.58
CA LYS A 26 -18.50 -23.71 -5.00
C LYS A 26 -17.06 -23.86 -5.52
N LYS A 27 -16.54 -25.09 -5.60
CA LYS A 27 -15.20 -25.36 -6.14
C LYS A 27 -15.12 -24.99 -7.62
N ALA A 28 -16.15 -25.32 -8.41
CA ALA A 28 -16.21 -24.92 -9.81
C ALA A 28 -16.24 -23.39 -9.97
N TYR A 29 -17.06 -22.70 -9.17
CA TYR A 29 -17.12 -21.24 -9.19
C TYR A 29 -15.81 -20.57 -8.75
N LEU A 30 -15.08 -21.16 -7.78
CA LEU A 30 -13.75 -20.69 -7.40
C LEU A 30 -12.78 -20.68 -8.60
N GLU A 31 -12.79 -21.74 -9.42
CA GLU A 31 -11.94 -21.80 -10.62
C GLU A 31 -12.35 -20.77 -11.68
N ILE A 32 -13.67 -20.52 -11.85
CA ILE A 32 -14.18 -19.45 -12.72
C ILE A 32 -13.66 -18.09 -12.25
N VAL A 33 -13.72 -17.83 -10.94
CA VAL A 33 -13.25 -16.57 -10.35
C VAL A 33 -11.73 -16.42 -10.52
N LYS A 34 -10.94 -17.46 -10.26
CA LYS A 34 -9.48 -17.42 -10.49
C LYS A 34 -9.14 -17.09 -11.93
N GLN A 35 -9.77 -17.78 -12.89
CA GLN A 35 -9.55 -17.52 -14.31
C GLN A 35 -9.91 -16.08 -14.69
N TRP A 36 -11.01 -15.54 -14.13
CA TRP A 36 -11.36 -14.14 -14.31
C TRP A 36 -10.27 -13.21 -13.74
N PHE A 37 -9.77 -13.47 -12.53
CA PHE A 37 -8.67 -12.69 -11.95
C PHE A 37 -7.41 -12.73 -12.82
N ASP A 38 -6.97 -13.91 -13.24
CA ASP A 38 -5.77 -14.09 -14.06
C ASP A 38 -5.87 -13.31 -15.38
N ASN A 39 -7.04 -13.33 -16.02
CA ASN A 39 -7.28 -12.60 -17.27
C ASN A 39 -7.32 -11.08 -17.11
N ASN A 40 -7.58 -10.56 -15.91
CA ASN A 40 -7.73 -9.13 -15.64
C ASN A 40 -6.59 -8.57 -14.79
N LEU A 41 -5.63 -9.39 -14.36
CA LEU A 41 -4.60 -9.02 -13.40
C LEU A 41 -3.78 -7.83 -13.91
N ASP A 42 -3.28 -7.90 -15.15
CA ASP A 42 -2.49 -6.82 -15.74
C ASP A 42 -3.26 -5.49 -15.80
N GLU A 43 -4.55 -5.52 -16.11
CA GLU A 43 -5.38 -4.30 -16.13
C GLU A 43 -5.60 -3.73 -14.72
N ILE A 44 -5.81 -4.58 -13.72
CA ILE A 44 -5.96 -4.19 -12.32
C ILE A 44 -4.67 -3.52 -11.83
N ILE A 45 -3.52 -4.12 -12.11
CA ILE A 45 -2.20 -3.59 -11.80
C ILE A 45 -2.00 -2.26 -12.54
N ASN A 46 -2.21 -2.19 -13.85
CA ASN A 46 -2.02 -0.94 -14.60
C ASN A 46 -2.89 0.21 -14.06
N ARG A 47 -4.14 -0.07 -13.68
CA ARG A 47 -5.02 0.94 -13.05
C ARG A 47 -4.47 1.43 -11.72
N LYS A 48 -3.84 0.57 -10.90
CA LYS A 48 -3.22 1.00 -9.64
C LYS A 48 -2.14 2.06 -9.85
N TRP A 49 -1.35 1.95 -10.92
CA TRP A 49 -0.29 2.92 -11.25
C TRP A 49 -0.80 4.25 -11.79
N GLU A 50 -2.07 4.34 -12.18
CA GLU A 50 -2.71 5.59 -12.59
C GLU A 50 -3.13 6.45 -11.38
N ILE A 51 -3.36 5.82 -10.23
CA ILE A 51 -3.82 6.47 -9.00
C ILE A 51 -2.66 7.26 -8.38
N GLU A 52 -2.90 8.52 -8.04
CA GLU A 52 -1.89 9.36 -7.37
C GLU A 52 -1.72 8.96 -5.90
N ASP A 53 -0.48 9.05 -5.41
CA ASP A 53 -0.18 8.84 -4.00
C ASP A 53 -0.67 10.03 -3.16
N ILE A 54 -1.41 9.73 -2.10
CA ILE A 54 -1.75 10.72 -1.07
C ILE A 54 -0.64 10.85 -0.01
N LEU A 55 0.29 9.89 0.08
CA LEU A 55 1.27 9.72 1.17
C LEU A 55 0.59 9.31 2.49
N PHE A 56 0.87 10.01 3.60
CA PHE A 56 0.40 9.68 4.95
C PHE A 56 -0.24 10.87 5.66
N PHE A 57 -1.28 10.60 6.46
CA PHE A 57 -1.88 11.52 7.42
C PHE A 57 -2.48 10.71 8.58
N GLU A 58 -2.54 11.29 9.79
CA GLU A 58 -2.89 10.58 11.04
C GLU A 58 -4.40 10.41 11.29
N ASP A 59 -5.26 10.66 10.30
CA ASP A 59 -6.72 10.65 10.47
C ASP A 59 -7.34 9.28 10.10
N ASN A 60 -8.17 8.74 11.00
CA ASN A 60 -8.90 7.48 10.85
C ASN A 60 -10.41 7.68 10.61
N SER A 61 -10.81 8.89 10.23
CA SER A 61 -12.19 9.25 9.92
C SER A 61 -12.79 8.41 8.79
N ASP A 62 -14.11 8.33 8.75
CA ASP A 62 -14.83 7.45 7.82
C ASP A 62 -14.59 7.81 6.34
N PHE A 63 -14.40 9.09 6.01
CA PHE A 63 -14.01 9.51 4.65
C PHE A 63 -12.72 8.84 4.14
N VAL A 64 -11.80 8.47 5.03
CA VAL A 64 -10.55 7.76 4.69
C VAL A 64 -10.83 6.31 4.29
N LYS A 65 -11.74 5.64 5.02
CA LYS A 65 -12.20 4.28 4.67
C LYS A 65 -12.87 4.28 3.29
N LEU A 66 -13.73 5.26 3.05
CA LEU A 66 -14.44 5.44 1.77
C LEU A 66 -13.49 5.72 0.60
N LEU A 67 -12.44 6.52 0.81
CA LEU A 67 -11.40 6.74 -0.21
C LEU A 67 -10.73 5.44 -0.61
N LYS A 68 -10.39 4.59 0.38
CA LYS A 68 -9.68 3.32 0.14
C LYS A 68 -10.57 2.29 -0.57
N GLU A 69 -11.83 2.20 -0.18
CA GLU A 69 -12.82 1.42 -0.94
C GLU A 69 -12.97 1.95 -2.38
N ALA A 70 -12.93 3.26 -2.58
CA ALA A 70 -13.03 3.85 -3.90
C ALA A 70 -11.81 3.56 -4.78
N GLU A 71 -10.60 3.52 -4.20
CA GLU A 71 -9.40 3.05 -4.90
C GLU A 71 -9.56 1.59 -5.36
N ALA A 72 -10.03 0.70 -4.47
CA ALA A 72 -10.26 -0.70 -4.83
C ALA A 72 -11.31 -0.81 -5.95
N LEU A 73 -12.40 -0.05 -5.88
CA LEU A 73 -13.41 -0.01 -6.94
C LEU A 73 -12.81 0.45 -8.27
N TYR A 74 -11.91 1.45 -8.27
CA TYR A 74 -11.20 1.88 -9.47
C TYR A 74 -10.27 0.79 -10.03
N GLU A 75 -9.45 0.18 -9.17
CA GLU A 75 -8.55 -0.94 -9.52
C GLU A 75 -9.31 -2.06 -10.23
N PHE A 76 -10.49 -2.43 -9.71
CA PHE A 76 -11.35 -3.47 -10.26
C PHE A 76 -12.24 -3.04 -11.44
N GLY A 77 -12.18 -1.77 -11.87
CA GLY A 77 -12.94 -1.26 -13.02
C GLY A 77 -14.40 -0.89 -12.73
N PHE A 78 -14.78 -0.76 -11.46
CA PHE A 78 -16.12 -0.32 -11.03
C PHE A 78 -16.22 1.21 -10.96
N PHE A 79 -16.04 1.89 -12.10
CA PHE A 79 -15.88 3.36 -12.16
C PHE A 79 -17.09 4.15 -11.66
N THR A 80 -18.32 3.74 -11.99
CA THR A 80 -19.54 4.37 -11.49
C THR A 80 -19.60 4.34 -9.96
N SER A 81 -19.27 3.20 -9.36
CA SER A 81 -19.24 3.03 -7.91
C SER A 81 -18.12 3.85 -7.28
N CYS A 82 -16.95 3.90 -7.91
CA CYS A 82 -15.84 4.77 -7.48
C CYS A 82 -16.26 6.24 -7.43
N ILE A 83 -16.87 6.77 -8.50
CA ILE A 83 -17.37 8.16 -8.56
C ILE A 83 -18.39 8.43 -7.45
N ALA A 84 -19.34 7.51 -7.24
CA ALA A 84 -20.35 7.64 -6.20
C ALA A 84 -19.72 7.69 -4.81
N LEU A 85 -18.77 6.80 -4.53
CA LEU A 85 -18.15 6.65 -3.23
C LEU A 85 -17.22 7.82 -2.89
N ILE A 86 -16.45 8.32 -3.85
CA ILE A 86 -15.66 9.55 -3.68
C ILE A 86 -16.59 10.73 -3.37
N GLY A 87 -17.71 10.87 -4.07
CA GLY A 87 -18.64 11.97 -3.77
C GLY A 87 -19.30 11.87 -2.38
N ILE A 88 -19.52 10.66 -1.85
CA ILE A 88 -19.95 10.45 -0.46
C ILE A 88 -18.82 10.82 0.50
N SER A 89 -17.59 10.41 0.19
CA SER A 89 -16.40 10.72 1.00
C SER A 89 -16.15 12.23 1.09
N VAL A 90 -16.28 12.97 -0.01
CA VAL A 90 -16.21 14.45 0.00
C VAL A 90 -17.31 15.07 0.84
N GLU A 91 -18.54 14.57 0.75
CA GLU A 91 -19.64 15.08 1.58
C GLU A 91 -19.35 14.87 3.08
N ASP A 92 -18.86 13.69 3.46
CA ASP A 92 -18.46 13.39 4.83
C ASP A 92 -17.30 14.28 5.30
N PHE A 93 -16.28 14.42 4.47
CA PHE A 93 -15.13 15.29 4.74
C PHE A 93 -15.54 16.76 4.94
N THR A 94 -16.45 17.29 4.12
CA THR A 94 -16.92 18.67 4.30
C THR A 94 -17.70 18.86 5.61
N LYS A 95 -18.43 17.84 6.07
CA LYS A 95 -19.09 17.86 7.39
C LYS A 95 -18.07 17.79 8.52
N TYR A 96 -17.03 16.98 8.37
CA TYR A 96 -15.91 16.93 9.30
C TYR A 96 -15.26 18.31 9.46
N LEU A 97 -14.85 18.97 8.37
CA LEU A 97 -14.25 20.30 8.43
C LEU A 97 -15.14 21.35 9.11
N VAL A 98 -16.44 21.33 8.80
CA VAL A 98 -17.43 22.23 9.41
C VAL A 98 -17.56 21.99 10.92
N THR A 99 -17.50 20.72 11.34
CA THR A 99 -17.57 20.32 12.76
C THR A 99 -16.33 20.79 13.52
N GLU A 100 -15.15 20.54 12.96
CA GLU A 100 -13.87 20.99 13.52
C GLU A 100 -13.78 22.51 13.63
N ALA A 101 -14.38 23.24 12.68
CA ALA A 101 -14.49 24.70 12.72
C ALA A 101 -15.55 25.23 13.70
N GLY A 102 -16.29 24.36 14.39
CA GLY A 102 -17.37 24.74 15.31
C GLY A 102 -18.62 25.30 14.62
N LYS A 103 -18.82 25.02 13.33
CA LYS A 103 -19.89 25.55 12.47
C LYS A 103 -21.03 24.54 12.26
N ASN A 104 -21.43 23.84 13.32
CA ASN A 104 -22.37 22.72 13.25
C ASN A 104 -23.71 23.06 12.59
N GLU A 105 -24.13 24.33 12.62
CA GLU A 105 -25.33 24.82 11.93
C GLU A 105 -25.27 24.62 10.40
N TRP A 106 -24.08 24.52 9.79
CA TRP A 106 -23.94 24.25 8.37
C TRP A 106 -24.05 22.76 8.03
N GLN A 107 -24.16 21.87 9.03
CA GLN A 107 -24.27 20.43 8.77
C GLN A 107 -25.51 20.05 7.94
N SER A 108 -26.63 20.75 8.18
CA SER A 108 -27.92 20.52 7.52
C SER A 108 -28.03 21.14 6.11
N GLU A 109 -27.06 21.96 5.70
CA GLU A 109 -27.04 22.57 4.38
C GLU A 109 -26.83 21.53 3.28
N THR A 110 -27.27 21.87 2.06
CA THR A 110 -26.90 21.11 0.87
C THR A 110 -25.39 21.17 0.67
N GLN A 111 -24.78 20.15 0.06
CA GLN A 111 -23.33 20.14 -0.22
C GLN A 111 -22.85 21.42 -0.90
N PHE A 112 -23.62 21.92 -1.88
CA PHE A 112 -23.27 23.15 -2.59
C PHE A 112 -23.30 24.39 -1.69
N ASN A 113 -24.35 24.55 -0.88
CA ASN A 113 -24.45 25.67 0.06
C ASN A 113 -23.36 25.60 1.13
N ARG A 114 -23.10 24.41 1.67
CA ARG A 114 -22.03 24.15 2.64
C ARG A 114 -20.68 24.60 2.08
N LEU A 115 -20.32 24.15 0.88
CA LEU A 115 -19.08 24.55 0.22
C LEU A 115 -18.97 26.07 0.03
N ARG A 116 -20.08 26.74 -0.35
CA ARG A 116 -20.10 28.20 -0.49
C ARG A 116 -19.86 28.91 0.84
N LEU A 117 -20.53 28.48 1.91
CA LEU A 117 -20.33 29.05 3.25
C LEU A 117 -18.90 28.87 3.73
N MET A 118 -18.31 27.68 3.50
CA MET A 118 -16.92 27.38 3.83
C MET A 118 -15.94 28.30 3.06
N LEU A 119 -16.20 28.57 1.78
CA LEU A 119 -15.40 29.51 0.99
C LEU A 119 -15.56 30.95 1.48
N GLU A 120 -16.80 31.41 1.67
CA GLU A 120 -17.13 32.77 2.12
C GLU A 120 -16.55 33.07 3.51
N SER A 121 -16.39 32.06 4.36
CA SER A 121 -15.76 32.17 5.68
C SER A 121 -14.23 31.95 5.69
N ASN A 122 -13.60 31.76 4.54
CA ASN A 122 -12.19 31.37 4.42
C ASN A 122 -11.81 30.08 5.18
N LEU A 123 -12.75 29.15 5.36
CA LEU A 123 -12.44 27.82 5.92
C LEU A 123 -11.73 26.94 4.88
N ILE A 124 -12.00 27.18 3.59
CA ILE A 124 -11.32 26.53 2.47
C ILE A 124 -10.87 27.57 1.44
N SER A 125 -9.86 27.24 0.64
CA SER A 125 -9.42 28.05 -0.49
C SER A 125 -10.38 27.92 -1.69
N GLU A 126 -10.22 28.81 -2.67
CA GLU A 126 -10.91 28.74 -3.96
C GLU A 126 -10.56 27.45 -4.73
N ASP A 127 -9.31 26.99 -4.61
CA ASP A 127 -8.85 25.73 -5.19
C ASP A 127 -9.58 24.52 -4.59
N SER A 128 -9.64 24.44 -3.25
CA SER A 128 -10.38 23.40 -2.55
C SER A 128 -11.87 23.41 -2.88
N PHE A 129 -12.48 24.61 -2.97
CA PHE A 129 -13.86 24.76 -3.39
C PHE A 129 -14.09 24.23 -4.81
N THR A 130 -13.22 24.59 -5.75
CA THR A 130 -13.33 24.18 -7.16
C THR A 130 -13.26 22.66 -7.29
N LEU A 131 -12.26 22.02 -6.66
CA LEU A 131 -12.11 20.56 -6.67
C LEU A 131 -13.36 19.85 -6.11
N MET A 132 -13.84 20.26 -4.93
CA MET A 132 -15.00 19.62 -4.31
C MET A 132 -16.30 19.85 -5.09
N ASN A 133 -16.47 21.03 -5.66
CA ASN A 133 -17.66 21.36 -6.45
C ASN A 133 -17.69 20.60 -7.78
N ASP A 134 -16.53 20.36 -8.39
CA ASP A 134 -16.45 19.56 -9.62
C ASP A 134 -16.71 18.08 -9.36
N ILE A 135 -16.16 17.52 -8.28
CA ILE A 135 -16.51 16.18 -7.81
C ILE A 135 -18.03 16.05 -7.61
N ARG A 136 -18.65 17.03 -6.94
CA ARG A 136 -20.11 17.06 -6.73
C ARG A 136 -20.89 17.01 -8.04
N LYS A 137 -20.48 17.79 -9.06
CA LYS A 137 -21.16 17.81 -10.36
C LYS A 137 -21.08 16.45 -11.04
N ILE A 138 -19.88 15.85 -11.10
CA ILE A 138 -19.65 14.53 -11.71
C ILE A 138 -20.46 13.45 -10.98
N ARG A 139 -20.44 13.46 -9.64
CA ARG A 139 -21.24 12.53 -8.82
C ARG A 139 -22.75 12.70 -9.05
N ASN A 140 -23.24 13.92 -9.18
CA ASN A 140 -24.66 14.16 -9.43
C ASN A 140 -25.08 13.72 -10.83
N ASP A 141 -24.26 13.94 -11.86
CA ASP A 141 -24.49 13.41 -13.19
C ASP A 141 -24.59 11.87 -13.16
N CYS A 142 -23.66 11.23 -12.44
CA CYS A 142 -23.60 9.78 -12.24
C CYS A 142 -24.83 9.24 -11.51
N LEU A 143 -25.13 9.73 -10.31
CA LEU A 143 -26.17 9.16 -9.45
C LEU A 143 -27.59 9.47 -9.90
N HIS A 144 -27.81 10.60 -10.59
CA HIS A 144 -29.12 10.93 -11.14
C HIS A 144 -29.35 10.31 -12.51
N TYR A 145 -28.39 9.53 -13.05
CA TYR A 145 -28.45 8.97 -14.40
C TYR A 145 -28.89 10.05 -15.41
N SER A 146 -28.20 11.19 -15.39
CA SER A 146 -28.50 12.28 -16.32
C SER A 146 -28.35 11.80 -17.77
N ASP A 147 -29.02 12.44 -18.73
CA ASP A 147 -28.89 12.03 -20.13
C ASP A 147 -27.46 12.14 -20.65
N ASN A 148 -26.67 13.06 -20.07
CA ASN A 148 -25.23 13.12 -20.28
C ASN A 148 -24.54 11.84 -19.79
N PHE A 149 -24.82 11.39 -18.58
CA PHE A 149 -24.23 10.17 -18.02
C PHE A 149 -24.59 8.91 -18.83
N LYS A 150 -25.85 8.77 -19.27
CA LYS A 150 -26.30 7.60 -20.06
C LYS A 150 -25.56 7.43 -21.39
N GLN A 151 -24.95 8.50 -21.90
CA GLN A 151 -24.19 8.49 -23.15
C GLN A 151 -22.69 8.21 -22.94
N LYS A 152 -22.21 8.17 -21.69
CA LYS A 152 -20.80 7.93 -21.38
C LYS A 152 -20.45 6.47 -21.58
N ASP A 153 -19.36 6.22 -22.27
CA ASP A 153 -18.75 4.90 -22.36
C ASP A 153 -17.83 4.62 -21.15
N ASN A 154 -17.30 3.40 -21.11
CA ASN A 154 -16.44 2.97 -20.01
C ASN A 154 -15.11 3.75 -19.94
N MET A 155 -14.62 4.28 -21.06
CA MET A 155 -13.37 5.05 -21.10
C MET A 155 -13.56 6.43 -20.49
N ILE A 156 -14.69 7.09 -20.78
CA ILE A 156 -15.07 8.36 -20.15
C ILE A 156 -15.26 8.15 -18.65
N LEU A 157 -15.99 7.09 -18.25
CA LEU A 157 -16.21 6.77 -16.83
C LEU A 157 -14.90 6.50 -16.10
N LYS A 158 -13.96 5.79 -16.72
CA LYS A 158 -12.61 5.58 -16.18
C LYS A 158 -11.91 6.92 -15.93
N GLY A 159 -11.88 7.81 -16.94
CA GLY A 159 -11.24 9.12 -16.84
C GLY A 159 -11.86 9.99 -15.74
N GLU A 160 -13.19 10.00 -15.63
CA GLU A 160 -13.90 10.74 -14.58
C GLU A 160 -13.64 10.15 -13.18
N ALA A 161 -13.67 8.83 -13.04
CA ALA A 161 -13.38 8.16 -11.77
C ALA A 161 -11.96 8.47 -11.27
N LEU A 162 -10.98 8.43 -12.17
CA LEU A 162 -9.60 8.80 -11.84
C LEU A 162 -9.50 10.27 -11.43
N SER A 163 -10.13 11.16 -12.21
CA SER A 163 -10.11 12.60 -11.96
C SER A 163 -10.73 12.98 -10.62
N VAL A 164 -11.89 12.41 -10.25
CA VAL A 164 -12.53 12.72 -8.97
C VAL A 164 -11.72 12.19 -7.79
N MET A 165 -11.12 11.00 -7.93
CA MET A 165 -10.30 10.39 -6.89
C MET A 165 -9.01 11.19 -6.65
N ASN A 166 -8.27 11.53 -7.70
CA ASN A 166 -7.04 12.32 -7.57
C ASN A 166 -7.33 13.77 -7.14
N SER A 167 -8.44 14.36 -7.60
CA SER A 167 -8.92 15.66 -7.11
C SER A 167 -9.21 15.63 -5.60
N PHE A 168 -9.85 14.56 -5.11
CA PHE A 168 -10.13 14.42 -3.69
C PHE A 168 -8.84 14.27 -2.87
N LYS A 169 -7.88 13.46 -3.35
CA LYS A 169 -6.57 13.33 -2.72
C LYS A 169 -5.81 14.65 -2.68
N SER A 170 -5.81 15.40 -3.78
CA SER A 170 -5.20 16.73 -3.85
C SER A 170 -5.84 17.70 -2.86
N MET A 171 -7.16 17.65 -2.72
CA MET A 171 -7.88 18.47 -1.75
C MET A 171 -7.51 18.08 -0.30
N LEU A 172 -7.41 16.78 0.02
CA LEU A 172 -6.94 16.33 1.34
C LEU A 172 -5.52 16.86 1.63
N LYS A 173 -4.65 16.90 0.60
CA LYS A 173 -3.33 17.54 0.68
C LYS A 173 -3.37 19.01 1.06
N ILE A 174 -4.26 19.76 0.44
CA ILE A 174 -4.42 21.19 0.70
C ILE A 174 -5.03 21.45 2.08
N SER A 175 -6.03 20.64 2.48
CA SER A 175 -6.94 20.99 3.58
C SER A 175 -6.50 20.47 4.95
N ILE A 176 -5.90 19.27 5.02
CA ILE A 176 -5.43 18.69 6.29
C ILE A 176 -3.97 19.10 6.57
N GLY A 177 -3.24 19.52 5.54
CA GLY A 177 -1.82 19.83 5.63
C GLY A 177 -0.97 18.57 5.67
N PHE A 178 0.14 18.60 4.94
CA PHE A 178 1.15 17.55 4.98
C PHE A 178 2.27 18.03 5.89
N LYS A 179 2.68 17.22 6.86
CA LYS A 179 3.89 17.51 7.64
C LYS A 179 5.07 17.41 6.66
N GLU A 180 5.66 18.55 6.30
CA GLU A 180 6.78 18.65 5.35
C GLU A 180 8.04 17.92 5.84
N GLU A 181 8.13 17.61 7.13
CA GLU A 181 9.22 16.83 7.71
C GLU A 181 8.70 15.52 8.30
N MET A 182 8.98 14.42 7.61
CA MET A 182 8.84 13.08 8.15
C MET A 182 10.05 12.76 9.02
N THR A 183 9.83 12.52 10.31
CA THR A 183 10.88 12.01 11.22
C THR A 183 10.91 10.49 11.20
N LEU A 184 12.05 9.91 11.61
CA LEU A 184 12.16 8.46 11.80
C LEU A 184 11.12 7.93 12.80
N ASP A 185 10.80 8.71 13.85
CA ASP A 185 9.78 8.32 14.84
C ASP A 185 8.38 8.22 14.22
N ILE A 186 8.01 9.14 13.33
CA ILE A 186 6.73 9.09 12.61
C ILE A 186 6.74 7.89 11.65
N PHE A 187 7.85 7.65 10.97
CA PHE A 187 7.98 6.48 10.09
C PHE A 187 7.85 5.16 10.84
N GLU A 188 8.43 5.06 12.05
CA GLU A 188 8.30 3.89 12.92
C GLU A 188 6.85 3.70 13.37
N ASP A 189 6.15 4.76 13.77
CA ASP A 189 4.72 4.69 14.12
C ASP A 189 3.85 4.24 12.93
N ILE A 190 4.13 4.72 11.71
CA ILE A 190 3.47 4.26 10.48
C ILE A 190 3.73 2.78 10.25
N ALA A 191 4.98 2.33 10.42
CA ALA A 191 5.35 0.93 10.25
C ALA A 191 4.65 0.03 11.28
N ILE A 192 4.54 0.46 12.54
CA ILE A 192 3.82 -0.27 13.60
C ILE A 192 2.33 -0.35 13.28
N LYS A 193 1.69 0.76 12.90
CA LYS A 193 0.28 0.77 12.51
C LYS A 193 0.00 -0.14 11.33
N ALA A 194 0.91 -0.16 10.34
CA ALA A 194 0.83 -1.08 9.21
C ALA A 194 0.90 -2.55 9.64
N ILE A 195 1.72 -2.89 10.65
CA ILE A 195 1.79 -4.25 11.23
C ILE A 195 0.49 -4.62 11.94
N ASP A 196 -0.08 -3.70 12.73
CA ASP A 196 -1.34 -3.93 13.44
C ASP A 196 -2.49 -4.22 12.45
N GLU A 197 -2.53 -3.49 11.33
CA GLU A 197 -3.51 -3.71 10.26
C GLU A 197 -3.37 -5.06 9.54
N VAL A 198 -2.15 -5.59 9.38
CA VAL A 198 -1.94 -6.92 8.79
C VAL A 198 -2.60 -8.01 9.64
N ASN A 199 -2.68 -7.79 10.95
CA ASN A 199 -3.23 -8.73 11.93
C ASN A 199 -4.75 -8.58 12.14
N ASP A 200 -5.37 -7.46 11.73
CA ASP A 200 -6.83 -7.30 11.77
C ASP A 200 -7.53 -8.13 10.67
N SER A 201 -8.75 -8.59 10.87
CA SER A 201 -9.46 -9.49 9.94
C SER A 201 -10.34 -8.78 8.90
N GLU A 202 -10.68 -7.51 9.11
CA GLU A 202 -11.59 -6.75 8.25
C GLU A 202 -10.94 -5.44 7.75
N ASN A 203 -11.15 -5.08 6.48
CA ASN A 203 -10.68 -3.82 5.87
C ASN A 203 -9.15 -3.58 5.90
N LYS A 204 -8.36 -4.63 5.65
CA LYS A 204 -6.89 -4.54 5.54
C LYS A 204 -6.44 -3.55 4.46
N TYR A 205 -5.74 -2.49 4.85
CA TYR A 205 -5.08 -1.60 3.88
C TYR A 205 -3.74 -2.15 3.43
N VAL A 206 -3.07 -2.89 4.31
CA VAL A 206 -1.89 -3.69 4.00
C VAL A 206 -2.32 -5.13 3.76
N LYS A 207 -2.21 -5.59 2.50
CA LYS A 207 -2.75 -6.88 2.06
C LYS A 207 -2.04 -8.06 2.74
N ASN A 208 -0.73 -7.95 2.90
CA ASN A 208 0.17 -8.93 3.49
C ASN A 208 1.52 -8.28 3.82
N PHE A 209 2.45 -9.05 4.38
CA PHE A 209 3.79 -8.56 4.73
C PHE A 209 4.57 -8.03 3.52
N ASP A 210 4.38 -8.63 2.35
CA ASP A 210 5.00 -8.21 1.09
C ASP A 210 4.54 -6.81 0.65
N ASP A 211 3.23 -6.55 0.74
CA ASP A 211 2.65 -5.22 0.49
C ASP A 211 3.17 -4.18 1.50
N MET A 212 3.41 -4.60 2.75
CA MET A 212 4.02 -3.75 3.77
C MET A 212 5.45 -3.34 3.37
N ILE A 213 6.31 -4.32 3.01
CA ILE A 213 7.69 -4.07 2.58
C ILE A 213 7.70 -3.15 1.35
N PHE A 214 6.83 -3.43 0.37
CA PHE A 214 6.71 -2.61 -0.83
C PHE A 214 6.37 -1.16 -0.51
N LYS A 215 5.40 -0.92 0.38
CA LYS A 215 4.99 0.42 0.81
C LYS A 215 6.07 1.12 1.64
N GLN A 216 6.72 0.42 2.57
CA GLN A 216 7.82 0.97 3.37
C GLN A 216 8.98 1.42 2.49
N ARG A 217 9.38 0.60 1.51
CA ARG A 217 10.38 0.96 0.50
C ARG A 217 10.01 2.24 -0.24
N ASN A 218 8.77 2.35 -0.72
CA ASN A 218 8.32 3.53 -1.44
C ASN A 218 8.27 4.77 -0.54
N ALA A 219 7.84 4.61 0.71
CA ALA A 219 7.83 5.68 1.70
C ALA A 219 9.24 6.20 2.00
N LEU A 220 10.23 5.33 2.17
CA LEU A 220 11.64 5.74 2.33
C LEU A 220 12.13 6.58 1.14
N SER A 221 11.80 6.15 -0.08
CA SER A 221 12.16 6.89 -1.29
C SER A 221 11.46 8.25 -1.37
N GLN A 222 10.14 8.31 -1.16
CA GLN A 222 9.36 9.54 -1.34
C GLN A 222 9.55 10.55 -0.21
N LEU A 223 9.79 10.10 1.02
CA LEU A 223 9.74 10.93 2.24
C LEU A 223 11.13 11.26 2.76
N PHE A 224 12.13 10.39 2.52
CA PHE A 224 13.52 10.59 2.95
C PHE A 224 14.51 10.72 1.78
N ASN A 225 14.03 10.67 0.53
CA ASN A 225 14.88 10.59 -0.67
C ASN A 225 15.94 9.47 -0.56
N LEU A 226 15.58 8.37 0.12
CA LEU A 226 16.44 7.22 0.36
C LEU A 226 16.01 6.08 -0.56
N ASP A 227 16.78 5.87 -1.63
CA ASP A 227 16.61 4.71 -2.50
C ASP A 227 17.38 3.52 -1.92
N ILE A 228 16.65 2.55 -1.38
CA ILE A 228 17.18 1.28 -0.88
C ILE A 228 17.13 0.16 -1.94
N THR A 229 16.76 0.50 -3.17
CA THR A 229 16.65 -0.48 -4.25
C THR A 229 17.96 -0.68 -4.99
N VAL A 230 18.12 -1.89 -5.50
CA VAL A 230 19.18 -2.30 -6.40
C VAL A 230 18.70 -2.11 -7.82
N LYS A 231 19.60 -1.65 -8.69
CA LYS A 231 19.32 -1.40 -10.10
C LYS A 231 18.62 -2.61 -10.76
N PRO A 232 17.54 -2.39 -11.55
CA PRO A 232 16.86 -3.46 -12.28
C PRO A 232 17.82 -4.33 -13.12
N GLY A 233 17.57 -5.64 -13.13
CA GLY A 233 18.41 -6.64 -13.80
C GLY A 233 19.65 -7.07 -13.01
N THR A 234 19.79 -6.62 -11.76
CA THR A 234 20.82 -7.12 -10.83
C THR A 234 20.22 -8.23 -9.99
N ASP A 235 20.65 -9.48 -10.21
CA ASP A 235 20.14 -10.62 -9.43
C ASP A 235 20.94 -10.85 -8.14
N LEU A 236 22.20 -10.39 -8.11
CA LEU A 236 23.14 -10.63 -7.03
C LEU A 236 23.95 -9.36 -6.74
N VAL A 237 23.95 -8.96 -5.48
CA VAL A 237 24.85 -7.93 -4.96
C VAL A 237 26.01 -8.61 -4.24
N SER A 238 27.23 -8.21 -4.58
CA SER A 238 28.44 -8.63 -3.86
C SER A 238 29.13 -7.42 -3.27
N ARG A 239 29.58 -7.55 -2.02
CA ARG A 239 30.29 -6.50 -1.31
C ARG A 239 31.50 -7.08 -0.60
N GLU A 240 32.61 -6.38 -0.72
CA GLU A 240 33.84 -6.69 -0.01
C GLU A 240 34.25 -5.49 0.81
N SER A 241 34.50 -5.69 2.11
CA SER A 241 34.96 -4.62 2.99
C SER A 241 35.77 -5.19 4.15
N TYR A 242 36.27 -4.27 4.97
CA TYR A 242 36.83 -4.54 6.28
C TYR A 242 35.72 -4.38 7.32
N TYR A 243 35.56 -5.40 8.16
CA TYR A 243 34.51 -5.46 9.15
C TYR A 243 35.06 -5.74 10.54
N ILE A 244 34.34 -5.26 11.55
CA ILE A 244 34.51 -5.70 12.93
C ILE A 244 33.38 -6.69 13.23
N ILE A 245 33.73 -7.84 13.81
CA ILE A 245 32.72 -8.81 14.27
C ILE A 245 32.05 -8.24 15.52
N GLU A 246 30.75 -8.00 15.47
CA GLU A 246 29.98 -7.56 16.64
C GLU A 246 29.45 -8.77 17.44
N ALA A 247 28.95 -9.78 16.74
CA ALA A 247 28.42 -10.99 17.34
C ALA A 247 28.61 -12.20 16.42
N VAL A 248 28.73 -13.38 17.02
CA VAL A 248 28.67 -14.68 16.34
C VAL A 248 27.66 -15.51 17.11
N ASP A 249 26.52 -15.81 16.49
CA ASP A 249 25.49 -16.65 17.08
C ASP A 249 25.38 -17.97 16.32
N LEU A 250 26.02 -19.00 16.87
CA LEU A 250 26.02 -20.33 16.27
C LEU A 250 24.69 -21.07 16.45
N SER A 251 23.80 -20.61 17.34
CA SER A 251 22.48 -21.23 17.56
C SER A 251 21.53 -20.87 16.42
N TYR A 252 21.64 -19.64 15.91
CA TYR A 252 20.90 -19.14 14.75
C TYR A 252 21.70 -19.20 13.45
N MET A 253 22.93 -19.73 13.50
CA MET A 253 23.85 -19.79 12.36
C MET A 253 24.07 -18.41 11.71
N GLU A 254 24.33 -17.39 12.53
CA GLU A 254 24.44 -16.00 12.09
C GLU A 254 25.76 -15.37 12.56
N ILE A 255 26.31 -14.46 11.76
CA ILE A 255 27.34 -13.52 12.18
C ILE A 255 26.90 -12.08 11.91
N THR A 256 27.12 -11.19 12.89
CA THR A 256 26.90 -9.76 12.71
C THR A 256 28.24 -9.07 12.45
N LEU A 257 28.35 -8.40 11.30
CA LEU A 257 29.54 -7.64 10.89
C LEU A 257 29.23 -6.15 10.85
N ILE A 258 30.07 -5.32 11.47
CA ILE A 258 30.01 -3.85 11.36
C ILE A 258 31.02 -3.42 10.31
N ASP A 259 30.56 -2.82 9.22
CA ASP A 259 31.44 -2.30 8.17
C ASP A 259 32.23 -1.10 8.69
N THR A 260 33.56 -1.18 8.62
CA THR A 260 34.44 -0.11 9.11
C THR A 260 34.38 1.17 8.26
N ALA A 261 33.88 1.10 7.03
CA ALA A 261 33.77 2.26 6.16
C ALA A 261 32.60 3.19 6.52
N ASN A 262 31.49 2.64 7.01
CA ASN A 262 30.26 3.41 7.23
C ASN A 262 29.53 3.09 8.54
N GLY A 263 30.01 2.13 9.31
CA GLY A 263 29.44 1.75 10.61
C GLY A 263 28.13 0.96 10.53
N PHE A 264 27.65 0.61 9.34
CA PHE A 264 26.40 -0.14 9.21
C PHE A 264 26.59 -1.62 9.60
N PRO A 265 25.71 -2.18 10.45
CA PRO A 265 25.69 -3.60 10.74
C PRO A 265 25.10 -4.38 9.56
N VAL A 266 25.64 -5.57 9.31
CA VAL A 266 25.10 -6.55 8.36
C VAL A 266 24.98 -7.89 9.08
N PHE A 267 23.77 -8.43 9.05
CA PHE A 267 23.45 -9.77 9.56
C PHE A 267 23.62 -10.78 8.43
N ILE A 268 24.42 -11.81 8.66
CA ILE A 268 24.86 -12.73 7.62
C ILE A 268 24.58 -14.16 8.05
N ASP A 269 23.84 -14.87 7.22
CA ASP A 269 23.57 -16.29 7.37
C ASP A 269 24.85 -17.09 7.08
N LEU A 270 25.13 -18.03 7.97
CA LEU A 270 26.28 -18.92 7.92
C LEU A 270 25.87 -20.32 7.45
N SER A 271 26.58 -20.84 6.46
CA SER A 271 26.59 -22.27 6.19
C SER A 271 27.47 -23.04 7.18
N ASP A 272 27.30 -24.36 7.28
CA ASP A 272 28.19 -25.23 8.06
C ASP A 272 29.68 -25.02 7.72
N LYS A 273 29.98 -24.77 6.45
CA LYS A 273 31.33 -24.46 5.98
C LYS A 273 31.83 -23.13 6.56
N ASN A 274 30.99 -22.10 6.59
CA ASN A 274 31.37 -20.82 7.19
C ASN A 274 31.62 -20.98 8.70
N ILE A 275 30.77 -21.74 9.39
CA ILE A 275 30.94 -22.03 10.82
C ILE A 275 32.28 -22.71 11.10
N ALA A 276 32.67 -23.70 10.27
CA ALA A 276 33.96 -24.36 10.39
C ALA A 276 35.13 -23.38 10.22
N GLN A 277 35.07 -22.50 9.22
CA GLN A 277 36.09 -21.46 8.98
C GLN A 277 36.20 -20.46 10.12
N ILE A 278 35.06 -20.02 10.67
CA ILE A 278 35.00 -19.10 11.81
C ILE A 278 35.66 -19.71 13.05
N LYS A 279 35.41 -21.00 13.31
CA LYS A 279 36.04 -21.76 14.40
C LYS A 279 37.54 -21.93 14.21
N GLU A 280 37.96 -22.32 13.00
CA GLU A 280 39.39 -22.52 12.66
C GLU A 280 40.20 -21.22 12.80
N MET A 281 39.63 -20.07 12.42
CA MET A 281 40.27 -18.76 12.55
C MET A 281 40.16 -18.15 13.96
N GLU A 282 39.50 -18.83 14.91
CA GLU A 282 39.23 -18.33 16.26
C GLU A 282 38.64 -16.91 16.22
N LEU A 283 37.62 -16.71 15.37
CA LEU A 283 36.95 -15.44 15.20
C LEU A 283 35.96 -15.21 16.35
N VAL A 284 36.12 -14.07 17.02
CA VAL A 284 35.30 -13.65 18.17
C VAL A 284 34.90 -12.18 18.02
N LYS A 285 33.98 -11.71 18.87
CA LYS A 285 33.63 -10.29 18.97
C LYS A 285 34.89 -9.40 19.00
N ASN A 286 34.82 -8.27 18.31
CA ASN A 286 35.88 -7.29 18.07
C ASN A 286 37.05 -7.75 17.16
N SER A 287 36.97 -8.94 16.55
CA SER A 287 37.96 -9.33 15.54
C SER A 287 37.82 -8.46 14.30
N LEU A 288 38.93 -7.94 13.78
CA LEU A 288 38.98 -7.28 12.49
C LEU A 288 39.12 -8.33 11.39
N VAL A 289 38.24 -8.28 10.41
CA VAL A 289 38.22 -9.22 9.29
C VAL A 289 38.08 -8.48 7.97
N TYR A 290 38.61 -9.07 6.91
CA TYR A 290 38.19 -8.77 5.55
C TYR A 290 37.19 -9.84 5.14
N ALA A 291 36.02 -9.43 4.66
CA ALA A 291 34.97 -10.35 4.25
C ALA A 291 34.40 -9.97 2.89
N ALA A 292 33.99 -10.98 2.13
CA ALA A 292 33.18 -10.86 0.94
C ALA A 292 31.81 -11.49 1.22
N ILE A 293 30.77 -10.68 1.05
CA ILE A 293 29.38 -11.06 1.33
C ILE A 293 28.54 -10.90 0.06
N THR A 294 27.53 -11.72 -0.08
CA THR A 294 26.60 -11.68 -1.21
C THR A 294 25.16 -11.73 -0.76
N SER A 295 24.28 -11.00 -1.43
CA SER A 295 22.83 -11.09 -1.21
C SER A 295 22.11 -11.16 -2.55
N THR A 296 21.11 -12.01 -2.62
CA THR A 296 20.18 -12.06 -3.76
C THR A 296 19.25 -10.86 -3.70
N VAL A 297 18.89 -10.34 -4.87
CA VAL A 297 17.91 -9.26 -4.96
C VAL A 297 16.50 -9.85 -5.06
N ASP A 298 15.58 -9.38 -4.22
CA ASP A 298 14.20 -9.85 -4.19
C ASP A 298 13.31 -9.21 -5.27
N GLY A 299 12.04 -9.62 -5.32
CA GLY A 299 11.05 -9.06 -6.26
C GLY A 299 10.74 -7.57 -6.06
N PHE A 300 11.16 -6.98 -4.94
CA PHE A 300 11.04 -5.55 -4.65
C PHE A 300 12.32 -4.78 -4.99
N GLY A 301 13.32 -5.44 -5.57
CA GLY A 301 14.60 -4.83 -5.88
C GLY A 301 15.43 -4.55 -4.63
N GLN A 302 15.19 -5.21 -3.49
CA GLN A 302 15.96 -5.04 -2.26
C GLN A 302 16.91 -6.21 -2.04
N THR A 303 17.98 -6.00 -1.27
CA THR A 303 18.83 -7.12 -0.84
C THR A 303 18.07 -7.95 0.19
N ALA A 304 17.99 -9.25 -0.06
CA ALA A 304 17.45 -10.23 0.88
C ALA A 304 18.53 -10.69 1.88
N ALA A 305 18.49 -11.96 2.30
CA ALA A 305 19.49 -12.57 3.17
C ALA A 305 20.91 -12.41 2.62
N TRP A 306 21.83 -11.95 3.47
CA TRP A 306 23.25 -11.87 3.16
C TRP A 306 23.94 -13.17 3.54
N THR A 307 24.84 -13.62 2.68
CA THR A 307 25.58 -14.87 2.82
C THR A 307 27.08 -14.60 2.80
N LEU A 308 27.81 -15.35 3.62
CA LEU A 308 29.26 -15.21 3.71
C LEU A 308 29.96 -16.05 2.63
N THR A 309 30.60 -15.40 1.66
CA THR A 309 31.37 -16.12 0.62
C THR A 309 32.81 -16.35 1.04
N ARG A 310 33.43 -15.36 1.69
CA ARG A 310 34.83 -15.39 2.12
C ARG A 310 35.01 -14.55 3.37
N ILE A 311 35.85 -15.03 4.27
CA ILE A 311 36.29 -14.29 5.44
C ILE A 311 37.76 -14.54 5.71
N LYS A 312 38.47 -13.53 6.18
CA LYS A 312 39.88 -13.62 6.57
C LYS A 312 40.13 -12.75 7.79
N LYS A 313 40.69 -13.34 8.84
CA LYS A 313 41.16 -12.60 10.01
C LYS A 313 42.33 -11.69 9.65
N LEU A 314 42.28 -10.46 10.14
CA LEU A 314 43.38 -9.50 10.02
C LEU A 314 44.05 -9.37 11.38
N SER A 315 45.35 -9.57 11.42
CA SER A 315 46.17 -9.27 12.59
C SER A 315 46.22 -7.76 12.78
N ARG A 316 46.03 -7.27 14.01
CA ARG A 316 46.44 -5.89 14.34
C ARG A 316 47.95 -5.80 14.12
N CYS A 317 48.39 -4.87 13.28
CA CYS A 317 49.80 -4.45 13.23
C CYS A 317 50.21 -3.82 14.56
#